data_AF-A0A9D9DT32-F1
#
_entry.id   AF-A0A9D9DT32-F1
#
_cell.length_a   1.000
_cell.length_b   1.000
_cell.length_c   1.000
_cell.angle_alpha   90.00
_cell.angle_beta   90.00
_cell.angle_gamma   90.00
#
_symmetry.space_group_name_H-M   'P 1'
#
loop_
_entity.id
_entity.type
_entity.pdbx_description
1 polymer ?
#
loop_
_entity_poly.entity_id
_entity_poly.type
_entity_poly.pdbx_seq_one_letter_code
_entity_poly.pdbx_strand_id
1 'polypeptide(L)'
;MAKNITVVVRSVGERSEKKCIEYLKNIFGEENVFSVKNVTPFSKAVKETFKIGIKRKKKWTLAIDADVFLFKNEIFKFIEAADIFLKKNPKSYCFEGKLFDKYSQIYREVGCHLYNTKMLKKAVKYADGGYLDNRPETYIKQKMTDKGYGFYVCQYNIGIHDFFQFPHSIVKKAILHCKKHADINDWIQKWKELAERDTDFSYALKGYEIYNSLNDKTIIVDVNFMNNLTQNFNLEQFNQTKELTNEEIDETLKLY
;
A
#
# COMPACT_ATOMS: atom_id res chain seq x y z
N MET A 1 -20.57 9.14 -7.98
CA MET A 1 -19.09 9.10 -8.07
C MET A 1 -18.54 7.71 -8.37
N ALA A 2 -18.99 6.64 -7.70
CA ALA A 2 -18.49 5.26 -7.90
C ALA A 2 -18.46 4.80 -9.38
N LYS A 3 -19.42 5.21 -10.22
CA LYS A 3 -19.46 4.82 -11.65
C LYS A 3 -18.31 5.35 -12.51
N ASN A 4 -17.51 6.30 -12.01
CA ASN A 4 -16.45 6.98 -12.78
C ASN A 4 -15.02 6.67 -12.29
N ILE A 5 -14.88 5.56 -11.56
CA ILE A 5 -13.59 5.10 -11.05
C ILE A 5 -13.35 3.66 -11.46
N THR A 6 -12.09 3.30 -11.67
CA THR A 6 -11.61 1.93 -11.77
C THR A 6 -10.70 1.69 -10.58
N VAL A 7 -11.06 0.76 -9.72
CA VAL A 7 -10.25 0.36 -8.57
C VAL A 7 -9.42 -0.84 -8.98
N VAL A 8 -8.13 -0.81 -8.68
CA VAL A 8 -7.22 -1.92 -8.94
C VAL A 8 -6.48 -2.27 -7.66
N VAL A 9 -6.81 -3.43 -7.11
CA VAL A 9 -6.16 -3.99 -5.92
C VAL A 9 -4.89 -4.72 -6.36
N ARG A 10 -3.75 -4.37 -5.77
CA ARG A 10 -2.46 -5.03 -6.00
C ARG A 10 -2.18 -5.95 -4.83
N SER A 11 -1.73 -7.16 -5.14
CA SER A 11 -1.50 -8.17 -4.11
C SER A 11 -0.36 -9.11 -4.48
N VAL A 12 0.36 -9.55 -3.46
CA VAL A 12 1.34 -10.66 -3.54
C VAL A 12 1.02 -11.78 -2.54
N GLY A 13 -0.26 -11.94 -2.18
CA GLY A 13 -0.74 -12.99 -1.28
C GLY A 13 -0.90 -12.53 0.19
N GLU A 14 -1.25 -11.28 0.41
CA GLU A 14 -1.57 -10.74 1.73
C GLU A 14 -2.79 -11.46 2.34
N ARG A 15 -2.78 -11.68 3.66
CA ARG A 15 -3.91 -12.29 4.40
C ARG A 15 -5.23 -11.55 4.16
N SER A 16 -5.15 -10.22 4.02
CA SER A 16 -6.28 -9.33 3.83
C SER A 16 -6.83 -9.32 2.39
N GLU A 17 -6.16 -9.91 1.41
CA GLU A 17 -6.47 -9.74 -0.02
C GLU A 17 -7.94 -9.98 -0.36
N LYS A 18 -8.48 -11.14 0.02
CA LYS A 18 -9.87 -11.53 -0.28
C LYS A 18 -10.86 -10.52 0.31
N LYS A 19 -10.63 -10.11 1.56
CA LYS A 19 -11.51 -9.19 2.29
C LYS A 19 -11.38 -7.75 1.83
N CYS A 20 -10.17 -7.29 1.48
CA CYS A 20 -9.97 -5.98 0.87
C CYS A 20 -10.75 -5.88 -0.46
N ILE A 21 -10.68 -6.91 -1.31
CA ILE A 21 -11.43 -6.94 -2.57
C ILE A 21 -12.95 -6.91 -2.32
N GLU A 22 -13.46 -7.77 -1.43
CA GLU A 22 -14.89 -7.80 -1.04
C GLU A 22 -15.35 -6.42 -0.52
N TYR A 23 -14.57 -5.83 0.39
CA TYR A 23 -14.82 -4.53 0.98
C TYR A 23 -14.90 -3.42 -0.07
N LEU A 24 -13.94 -3.37 -1.00
CA LEU A 24 -13.91 -2.37 -2.06
C LEU A 24 -15.04 -2.55 -3.07
N LYS A 25 -15.46 -3.80 -3.34
CA LYS A 25 -16.63 -4.08 -4.19
C LYS A 25 -17.91 -3.55 -3.56
N ASN A 26 -18.06 -3.66 -2.25
CA ASN A 26 -19.20 -3.07 -1.53
C ASN A 26 -19.22 -1.53 -1.57
N ILE A 27 -18.05 -0.88 -1.68
CA ILE A 27 -17.95 0.58 -1.80
C ILE A 27 -18.16 1.07 -3.24
N PHE A 28 -17.52 0.41 -4.21
CA PHE A 28 -17.39 0.92 -5.58
C PHE A 28 -18.22 0.17 -6.62
N GLY A 29 -18.80 -0.98 -6.28
CA GLY A 29 -19.48 -1.88 -7.19
C GLY A 29 -18.52 -2.92 -7.78
N GLU A 30 -19.00 -4.16 -7.89
CA GLU A 30 -18.28 -5.33 -8.44
C GLU A 30 -17.60 -5.02 -9.78
N GLU A 31 -18.28 -4.31 -10.68
CA GLU A 31 -17.85 -4.04 -12.05
C GLU A 31 -16.71 -3.01 -12.17
N ASN A 32 -16.40 -2.33 -11.05
CA ASN A 32 -15.38 -1.29 -10.97
C ASN A 32 -14.11 -1.75 -10.26
N VAL A 33 -14.10 -2.93 -9.62
CA VAL A 33 -12.95 -3.43 -8.85
C VAL A 33 -12.25 -4.56 -9.59
N PHE A 34 -10.95 -4.40 -9.80
CA PHE A 34 -10.07 -5.35 -10.48
C PHE A 34 -8.92 -5.72 -9.54
N SER A 35 -8.25 -6.84 -9.83
CA SER A 35 -7.08 -7.27 -9.05
C SER A 35 -5.88 -7.58 -9.96
N VAL A 36 -4.70 -7.25 -9.48
CA VAL A 36 -3.39 -7.62 -10.03
C VAL A 36 -2.70 -8.45 -8.95
N LYS A 37 -2.74 -9.77 -9.10
CA LYS A 37 -2.29 -10.72 -8.08
C LYS A 37 -0.99 -11.38 -8.48
N ASN A 38 -0.06 -11.54 -7.52
CA ASN A 38 1.19 -12.27 -7.66
C ASN A 38 2.06 -11.80 -8.84
N VAL A 39 2.03 -10.51 -9.16
CA VAL A 39 2.84 -9.93 -10.23
C VAL A 39 4.12 -9.34 -9.65
N THR A 40 5.26 -9.96 -9.99
CA THR A 40 6.58 -9.53 -9.56
C THR A 40 7.54 -9.26 -10.74
N PRO A 41 8.46 -8.27 -10.60
CA PRO A 41 8.57 -7.33 -9.49
C PRO A 41 7.43 -6.30 -9.47
N PHE A 42 7.34 -5.53 -8.38
CA PHE A 42 6.26 -4.57 -8.14
C PHE A 42 6.08 -3.54 -9.27
N SER A 43 7.14 -3.20 -10.01
CA SER A 43 7.05 -2.33 -11.20
C SER A 43 6.13 -2.89 -12.29
N LYS A 44 6.09 -4.22 -12.47
CA LYS A 44 5.15 -4.88 -13.37
C LYS A 44 3.72 -4.78 -12.86
N ALA A 45 3.50 -4.91 -11.55
CA ALA A 45 2.17 -4.75 -10.96
C ALA A 45 1.62 -3.34 -11.21
N VAL A 46 2.44 -2.31 -10.99
CA VAL A 46 2.11 -0.91 -11.31
C VAL A 46 1.75 -0.73 -12.80
N LYS A 47 2.54 -1.34 -13.69
CA LYS A 47 2.29 -1.28 -15.14
C LYS A 47 0.95 -1.91 -15.51
N GLU A 48 0.62 -3.07 -14.95
CA GLU A 48 -0.67 -3.73 -15.17
C GLU A 48 -1.84 -2.91 -14.61
N THR A 49 -1.67 -2.29 -13.43
CA THR A 49 -2.65 -1.34 -12.89
C THR A 49 -2.95 -0.21 -13.89
N PHE A 50 -1.92 0.37 -14.49
CA PHE A 50 -2.12 1.44 -15.48
C PHE A 50 -2.80 0.94 -16.75
N LYS A 51 -2.43 -0.25 -17.25
CA LYS A 51 -3.08 -0.86 -18.41
C LYS A 51 -4.57 -1.09 -18.16
N ILE A 52 -4.95 -1.58 -16.98
CA ILE A 52 -6.36 -1.75 -16.59
C ILE A 52 -7.08 -0.40 -16.60
N GLY A 53 -6.53 0.61 -15.93
CA GLY A 53 -7.11 1.96 -15.92
C GLY A 53 -7.34 2.54 -17.33
N ILE A 54 -6.31 2.46 -18.18
CA ILE A 54 -6.37 2.91 -19.59
C ILE A 54 -7.45 2.16 -20.37
N LYS A 55 -7.56 0.83 -20.19
CA LYS A 55 -8.57 0.00 -20.87
C LYS A 55 -9.98 0.35 -20.44
N ARG A 56 -10.20 0.61 -19.14
CA ARG A 56 -11.53 0.93 -18.58
C ARG A 56 -12.02 2.33 -18.91
N LYS A 57 -11.12 3.26 -19.23
CA LYS A 57 -11.42 4.63 -19.69
C LYS A 57 -12.33 5.44 -18.73
N LYS A 58 -12.41 5.04 -17.47
CA LYS A 58 -13.04 5.84 -16.41
C LYS A 58 -12.18 7.06 -16.11
N LYS A 59 -12.74 8.12 -15.54
CA LYS A 59 -11.98 9.35 -15.22
C LYS A 59 -10.82 9.07 -14.28
N TRP A 60 -11.08 8.25 -13.26
CA TRP A 60 -10.12 7.92 -12.21
C TRP A 60 -9.71 6.46 -12.25
N THR A 61 -8.45 6.19 -11.92
CA THR A 61 -7.94 4.87 -11.59
C THR A 61 -7.36 4.91 -10.19
N LEU A 62 -7.94 4.15 -9.26
CA LEU A 62 -7.51 4.06 -7.88
C LEU A 62 -6.69 2.78 -7.70
N ALA A 63 -5.38 2.93 -7.52
CA ALA A 63 -4.50 1.82 -7.16
C ALA A 63 -4.50 1.66 -5.64
N ILE A 64 -4.73 0.44 -5.15
CA ILE A 64 -4.83 0.13 -3.73
C ILE A 64 -4.02 -1.13 -3.44
N ASP A 65 -3.26 -1.16 -2.35
CA ASP A 65 -2.60 -2.36 -1.86
C ASP A 65 -3.58 -3.24 -1.08
N ALA A 66 -3.43 -4.57 -1.16
CA ALA A 66 -4.38 -5.52 -0.61
C ALA A 66 -4.52 -5.51 0.93
N ASP A 67 -3.71 -4.71 1.63
CA ASP A 67 -3.72 -4.46 3.07
C ASP A 67 -4.27 -3.08 3.47
N VAL A 68 -4.93 -2.41 2.53
CA VAL A 68 -5.61 -1.14 2.74
C VAL A 68 -7.12 -1.31 2.92
N PHE A 69 -7.67 -0.66 3.94
CA PHE A 69 -9.12 -0.53 4.15
C PHE A 69 -9.49 0.96 4.25
N LEU A 70 -10.41 1.40 3.40
CA LEU A 70 -10.75 2.81 3.22
C LEU A 70 -11.95 3.23 4.04
N PHE A 71 -11.92 4.41 4.68
CA PHE A 71 -13.12 4.99 5.28
C PHE A 71 -14.11 5.40 4.19
N LYS A 72 -15.23 4.68 4.11
CA LYS A 72 -16.23 4.81 3.03
C LYS A 72 -16.64 6.26 2.73
N ASN A 73 -16.87 7.08 3.75
CA ASN A 73 -17.29 8.47 3.56
C ASN A 73 -16.13 9.37 3.14
N GLU A 74 -14.94 9.18 3.74
CA GLU A 74 -13.78 10.03 3.49
C GLU A 74 -13.19 9.80 2.10
N ILE A 75 -13.23 8.58 1.58
CA ILE A 75 -12.74 8.31 0.23
C ILE A 75 -13.55 9.06 -0.84
N PHE A 76 -14.86 9.20 -0.67
CA PHE A 76 -15.67 9.97 -1.62
C PHE A 76 -15.39 11.47 -1.54
N LYS A 77 -15.18 12.03 -0.33
CA LYS A 77 -14.76 13.43 -0.15
C LYS A 77 -13.39 13.67 -0.79
N PHE A 78 -12.45 12.74 -0.64
CA PHE A 78 -11.14 12.82 -1.28
C PHE A 78 -11.23 12.82 -2.81
N ILE A 79 -12.05 11.94 -3.40
CA ILE A 79 -12.26 11.90 -4.85
C ILE A 79 -12.92 13.21 -5.35
N GLU A 80 -13.87 13.77 -4.59
CA GLU A 80 -14.48 15.05 -4.91
C GLU A 80 -13.49 16.21 -4.87
N ALA A 81 -12.64 16.26 -3.84
CA ALA A 81 -11.58 17.25 -3.73
C ALA A 81 -10.58 17.15 -4.89
N ALA A 82 -10.18 15.93 -5.28
CA ALA A 82 -9.35 15.70 -6.45
C ALA A 82 -10.03 16.17 -7.74
N ASP A 83 -11.35 15.99 -7.86
CA ASP A 83 -12.15 16.47 -8.98
C ASP A 83 -12.15 17.99 -9.09
N ILE A 84 -12.36 18.70 -7.98
CA ILE A 84 -12.32 20.17 -7.91
C ILE A 84 -10.92 20.67 -8.24
N PHE A 85 -9.90 20.05 -7.66
CA PHE A 85 -8.50 20.42 -7.87
C PHE A 85 -8.10 20.24 -9.34
N LEU A 86 -8.46 19.12 -9.96
CA LEU A 86 -8.13 18.82 -11.35
C LEU A 86 -8.72 19.84 -12.32
N LYS A 87 -9.90 20.43 -12.03
CA LYS A 87 -10.48 21.50 -12.87
C LYS A 87 -9.58 22.74 -12.93
N LYS A 88 -8.95 23.10 -11.81
CA LYS A 88 -8.01 24.23 -11.72
C LYS A 88 -6.61 23.86 -12.21
N ASN A 89 -6.25 22.58 -12.12
CA ASN A 89 -4.91 22.07 -12.42
C ASN A 89 -4.98 20.88 -13.39
N PRO A 90 -5.26 21.08 -14.68
CA PRO A 90 -5.54 19.99 -15.63
C PRO A 90 -4.33 19.09 -15.93
N LYS A 91 -3.11 19.52 -15.60
CA LYS A 91 -1.88 18.71 -15.71
C LYS A 91 -1.64 17.79 -14.50
N SER A 92 -2.52 17.79 -13.51
CA SER A 92 -2.42 16.87 -12.36
C SER A 92 -2.64 15.43 -12.81
N TYR A 93 -1.76 14.52 -12.40
CA TYR A 93 -1.83 13.11 -12.81
C TYR A 93 -2.08 12.15 -11.65
N CYS A 94 -1.66 12.48 -10.42
CA CYS A 94 -1.80 11.59 -9.26
C CYS A 94 -2.10 12.40 -7.99
N PHE A 95 -2.99 11.84 -7.17
CA PHE A 95 -3.43 12.36 -5.89
C PHE A 95 -3.24 11.27 -4.84
N GLU A 96 -2.69 11.62 -3.70
CA GLU A 96 -2.51 10.73 -2.55
C GLU A 96 -3.34 11.25 -1.37
N GLY A 97 -4.10 10.37 -0.74
CA GLY A 97 -4.66 10.62 0.58
C GLY A 97 -3.76 10.01 1.66
N LYS A 98 -4.05 10.32 2.91
CA LYS A 98 -3.31 9.78 4.06
C LYS A 98 -4.03 8.56 4.62
N LEU A 99 -3.27 7.54 4.98
CA LEU A 99 -3.78 6.37 5.69
C LEU A 99 -3.07 6.25 7.02
N PHE A 100 -3.80 5.82 8.05
CA PHE A 100 -3.20 5.46 9.32
C PHE A 100 -2.40 4.17 9.13
N ASP A 101 -1.09 4.29 9.23
CA ASP A 101 -0.17 3.19 9.02
C ASP A 101 0.15 2.50 10.35
N LYS A 102 -0.16 1.20 10.44
CA LYS A 102 -0.06 0.45 11.71
C LYS A 102 1.32 0.53 12.34
N TYR A 103 2.40 0.45 11.57
CA TYR A 103 3.74 0.36 12.16
C TYR A 103 4.36 1.73 12.45
N SER A 104 4.08 2.76 11.66
CA SER A 104 4.54 4.12 11.98
C SER A 104 3.66 4.87 12.98
N GLN A 105 2.42 4.39 13.19
CA GLN A 105 1.42 4.98 14.09
C GLN A 105 1.11 6.45 13.74
N ILE A 106 1.16 6.78 12.45
CA ILE A 106 0.84 8.11 11.92
C ILE A 106 0.04 7.99 10.62
N TYR A 107 -0.65 9.07 10.28
CA TYR A 107 -1.26 9.24 8.98
C TYR A 107 -0.23 9.66 7.93
N ARG A 108 -0.05 8.84 6.88
CA ARG A 108 0.97 9.04 5.82
C ARG A 108 0.49 8.57 4.44
N GLU A 109 1.17 8.99 3.39
CA GLU A 109 0.83 8.71 2.00
C GLU A 109 1.35 7.32 1.57
N VAL A 110 0.57 6.28 1.82
CA VAL A 110 0.94 4.87 1.55
C VAL A 110 -0.23 4.07 1.02
N GLY A 111 0.06 3.04 0.22
CA GLY A 111 -0.90 2.00 -0.15
C GLY A 111 -2.08 2.43 -1.03
N CYS A 112 -2.26 3.73 -1.32
CA CYS A 112 -3.42 4.24 -2.06
C CYS A 112 -3.03 5.42 -2.96
N HIS A 113 -3.28 5.28 -4.26
CA HIS A 113 -2.97 6.31 -5.26
C HIS A 113 -4.14 6.51 -6.22
N LEU A 114 -4.65 7.74 -6.30
CA LEU A 114 -5.72 8.12 -7.23
C LEU A 114 -5.12 8.80 -8.46
N TYR A 115 -5.15 8.10 -9.59
CA TYR A 115 -4.61 8.56 -10.85
C TYR A 115 -5.67 9.14 -11.77
N ASN A 116 -5.40 10.30 -12.37
CA ASN A 116 -6.17 10.81 -13.50
C ASN A 116 -5.90 9.90 -14.71
N THR A 117 -6.87 9.07 -15.09
CA THR A 117 -6.72 8.02 -16.10
C THR A 117 -6.21 8.57 -17.44
N LYS A 118 -6.60 9.80 -17.80
CA LYS A 118 -6.14 10.44 -19.05
C LYS A 118 -4.62 10.59 -19.10
N MET A 119 -3.95 10.68 -17.95
CA MET A 119 -2.50 10.83 -17.86
C MET A 119 -1.76 9.49 -17.78
N LEU A 120 -2.44 8.37 -17.54
CA LEU A 120 -1.80 7.06 -17.40
C LEU A 120 -1.05 6.61 -18.65
N LYS A 121 -1.53 6.96 -19.86
CA LYS A 121 -0.81 6.67 -21.12
C LYS A 121 0.58 7.32 -21.18
N LYS A 122 0.78 8.42 -20.44
CA LYS A 122 2.08 9.09 -20.31
C LYS A 122 2.90 8.44 -19.21
N ALA A 123 2.29 8.22 -18.04
CA ALA A 123 2.96 7.63 -16.88
C ALA A 123 3.47 6.19 -17.14
N VAL A 124 2.71 5.37 -17.86
CA VAL A 124 3.06 3.96 -18.13
C VAL A 124 4.37 3.78 -18.87
N LYS A 125 4.83 4.80 -19.61
CA LYS A 125 6.14 4.77 -20.30
C LYS A 125 7.32 4.71 -19.34
N TYR A 126 7.12 5.11 -18.09
CA TYR A 126 8.16 5.12 -17.06
C TYR A 126 8.09 3.91 -16.13
N ALA A 127 7.06 3.07 -16.25
CA ALA A 127 6.85 1.94 -15.33
C ALA A 127 7.99 0.91 -15.39
N ASP A 128 8.61 0.72 -16.54
CA ASP A 128 9.73 -0.21 -16.71
C ASP A 128 11.06 0.35 -16.16
N GLY A 129 11.19 1.68 -16.07
CA GLY A 129 12.43 2.34 -15.62
C GLY A 129 12.68 2.26 -14.11
N GLY A 130 11.63 1.96 -13.33
CA GLY A 130 11.72 1.77 -11.88
C GLY A 130 12.10 0.35 -11.47
N TYR A 131 12.54 -0.52 -12.39
CA TYR A 131 12.81 -1.93 -12.09
C TYR A 131 13.90 -2.13 -11.01
N LEU A 132 14.92 -1.28 -11.01
CA LEU A 132 16.00 -1.29 -10.01
C LEU A 132 15.64 -0.50 -8.74
N ASP A 133 14.54 0.25 -8.77
CA ASP A 133 14.08 1.02 -7.64
C ASP A 133 13.10 0.17 -6.81
N ASN A 134 13.32 0.11 -5.51
CA ASN A 134 12.37 -0.51 -4.57
C ASN A 134 11.05 0.27 -4.48
N ARG A 135 10.95 1.45 -5.12
CA ARG A 135 9.79 2.33 -5.17
C ARG A 135 9.47 2.78 -6.61
N PRO A 136 9.02 1.87 -7.50
CA PRO A 136 8.74 2.20 -8.90
C PRO A 136 7.74 3.35 -9.06
N GLU A 137 6.77 3.49 -8.14
CA GLU A 137 5.86 4.63 -8.15
C GLU A 137 6.59 5.94 -7.94
N THR A 138 7.53 6.01 -6.99
CA THR A 138 8.34 7.22 -6.73
C THR A 138 9.12 7.63 -7.98
N TYR A 139 9.74 6.67 -8.67
CA TYR A 139 10.41 6.92 -9.95
C TYR A 139 9.46 7.50 -11.00
N ILE A 140 8.27 6.90 -11.19
CA ILE A 140 7.26 7.44 -12.12
C ILE A 140 6.84 8.85 -11.71
N LYS A 141 6.67 9.11 -10.40
CA LYS A 141 6.28 10.43 -9.90
C LYS A 141 7.30 11.49 -10.26
N GLN A 142 8.58 11.20 -10.05
CA GLN A 142 9.69 12.10 -10.43
C GLN A 142 9.69 12.35 -11.93
N LYS A 143 9.65 11.31 -12.77
CA LYS A 143 9.63 11.46 -14.24
C LYS A 143 8.43 12.24 -14.76
N MET A 144 7.26 12.08 -14.15
CA MET A 144 6.07 12.86 -14.52
C MET A 144 6.22 14.32 -14.09
N THR A 145 6.77 14.57 -12.91
CA THR A 145 7.03 15.93 -12.39
C THR A 145 8.05 16.66 -13.26
N ASP A 146 9.14 16.00 -13.66
CA ASP A 146 10.15 16.54 -14.59
C ASP A 146 9.56 16.97 -15.94
N LYS A 147 8.40 16.41 -16.31
CA LYS A 147 7.65 16.76 -17.53
C LYS A 147 6.51 17.76 -17.29
N GLY A 148 6.44 18.35 -16.10
CA GLY A 148 5.46 19.36 -15.72
C GLY A 148 4.07 18.82 -15.40
N TYR A 149 3.96 17.54 -15.03
CA TYR A 149 2.70 16.96 -14.53
C TYR A 149 2.68 16.99 -13.00
N GLY A 150 1.59 17.51 -12.44
CA GLY A 150 1.48 17.71 -10.99
C GLY A 150 1.12 16.42 -10.25
N PHE A 151 1.75 16.23 -9.10
CA PHE A 151 1.41 15.24 -8.08
C PHE A 151 0.99 15.99 -6.81
N TYR A 152 -0.09 15.53 -6.15
CA TYR A 152 -0.67 16.25 -5.02
C TYR A 152 -0.98 15.33 -3.85
N VAL A 153 -0.54 15.76 -2.67
CA VAL A 153 -0.91 15.14 -1.40
C VAL A 153 -2.10 15.90 -0.83
N CYS A 154 -3.20 15.20 -0.65
CA CYS A 154 -4.40 15.72 -0.02
C CYS A 154 -4.34 15.50 1.49
N GLN A 155 -4.92 16.40 2.27
CA GLN A 155 -4.97 16.30 3.74
C GLN A 155 -6.05 15.34 4.27
N TYR A 156 -6.73 14.60 3.39
CA TYR A 156 -7.79 13.67 3.80
C TYR A 156 -7.18 12.39 4.38
N ASN A 157 -7.65 12.02 5.56
CA ASN A 157 -7.44 10.71 6.15
C ASN A 157 -8.48 9.76 5.57
N ILE A 158 -8.05 8.82 4.73
CA ILE A 158 -8.96 8.04 3.87
C ILE A 158 -9.01 6.56 4.23
N GLY A 159 -8.27 6.10 5.24
CA GLY A 159 -8.31 4.70 5.67
C GLY A 159 -7.14 4.30 6.56
N ILE A 160 -6.95 2.99 6.66
CA ILE A 160 -5.89 2.32 7.40
C ILE A 160 -5.05 1.45 6.46
N HIS A 161 -3.78 1.25 6.82
CA HIS A 161 -2.78 0.48 6.07
C HIS A 161 -2.00 -0.44 7.03
N ASP A 162 -1.51 -1.56 6.53
CA ASP A 162 -0.67 -2.51 7.26
C ASP A 162 -1.33 -3.30 8.39
N PHE A 163 -2.66 -3.31 8.43
CA PHE A 163 -3.43 -4.15 9.35
C PHE A 163 -3.62 -5.56 8.80
N PHE A 164 -3.92 -6.50 9.71
CA PHE A 164 -4.35 -7.87 9.40
C PHE A 164 -3.36 -8.71 8.58
N GLN A 165 -2.06 -8.43 8.70
CA GLN A 165 -1.01 -9.11 7.96
C GLN A 165 -0.73 -10.51 8.52
N PHE A 166 -0.14 -11.38 7.70
CA PHE A 166 0.42 -12.63 8.25
C PHE A 166 1.64 -12.29 9.12
N PRO A 167 1.84 -12.96 10.27
CA PRO A 167 2.98 -12.70 11.15
C PRO A 167 4.34 -12.74 10.45
N HIS A 168 4.58 -13.74 9.58
CA HIS A 168 5.81 -13.83 8.81
C HIS A 168 6.00 -12.66 7.83
N SER A 169 4.91 -12.09 7.30
CA SER A 169 4.94 -10.90 6.45
C SER A 169 5.26 -9.66 7.27
N ILE A 170 4.76 -9.57 8.50
CA ILE A 170 5.09 -8.48 9.45
C ILE A 170 6.58 -8.48 9.75
N VAL A 171 7.16 -9.64 10.07
CA VAL A 171 8.61 -9.78 10.31
C VAL A 171 9.42 -9.27 9.11
N LYS A 172 9.09 -9.72 7.90
CA LYS A 172 9.76 -9.28 6.66
C LYS A 172 9.60 -7.77 6.44
N LYS A 173 8.41 -7.23 6.69
CA LYS A 173 8.10 -5.80 6.54
C LYS A 173 8.88 -4.96 7.55
N ALA A 174 8.98 -5.40 8.81
CA ALA A 174 9.78 -4.73 9.82
C ALA A 174 11.28 -4.70 9.48
N ILE A 175 11.86 -5.81 8.98
CA ILE A 175 13.24 -5.82 8.46
C ILE A 175 13.42 -4.74 7.38
N LEU A 176 12.46 -4.65 6.45
CA LEU A 176 12.49 -3.64 5.39
C LEU A 176 12.34 -2.21 5.94
N HIS A 177 11.50 -1.99 6.95
CA HIS A 177 11.38 -0.68 7.58
C HIS A 177 12.69 -0.23 8.24
N CYS A 178 13.38 -1.14 8.92
CA CYS A 178 14.69 -0.86 9.53
C CYS A 178 15.73 -0.41 8.51
N LYS A 179 15.71 -0.99 7.30
CA LYS A 179 16.55 -0.51 6.21
C LYS A 179 16.10 0.83 5.62
N LYS A 180 14.79 1.08 5.53
CA LYS A 180 14.21 2.15 4.71
C LYS A 180 14.07 3.50 5.42
N HIS A 181 13.99 3.52 6.74
CA HIS A 181 13.61 4.70 7.49
C HIS A 181 14.70 5.12 8.47
N ALA A 182 15.15 6.37 8.36
CA ALA A 182 16.10 6.97 9.30
C ALA A 182 15.50 7.05 10.72
N ASP A 183 14.21 7.37 10.81
CA ASP A 183 13.49 7.55 12.08
C ASP A 183 12.94 6.22 12.66
N ILE A 184 13.53 5.08 12.28
CA ILE A 184 13.02 3.78 12.72
C ILE A 184 13.03 3.64 14.24
N ASN A 185 13.98 4.26 14.95
CA ASN A 185 14.10 4.15 16.41
C ASN A 185 12.85 4.64 17.14
N ASP A 186 12.20 5.71 16.66
CA ASP A 186 10.95 6.21 17.24
C ASP A 186 9.83 5.18 17.06
N TRP A 187 9.82 4.48 15.93
CA TRP A 187 8.84 3.43 15.66
C TRP A 187 9.09 2.22 16.55
N ILE A 188 10.36 1.81 16.73
CA ILE A 188 10.72 0.71 17.62
C ILE A 188 10.25 0.97 19.05
N GLN A 189 10.40 2.20 19.55
CA GLN A 189 9.93 2.54 20.89
C GLN A 189 8.42 2.35 21.02
N LYS A 190 7.64 2.84 20.05
CA LYS A 190 6.20 2.59 20.00
C LYS A 190 5.87 1.10 19.88
N TRP A 191 6.63 0.34 19.09
CA TRP A 191 6.40 -1.11 18.95
C TRP A 191 6.58 -1.83 20.30
N LYS A 192 7.58 -1.44 21.11
CA LYS A 192 7.77 -2.00 22.47
C LYS A 192 6.56 -1.73 23.36
N GLU A 193 6.05 -0.50 23.36
CA GLU A 193 4.89 -0.10 24.16
C GLU A 193 3.61 -0.83 23.70
N LEU A 194 3.42 -0.97 22.39
CA LEU A 194 2.21 -1.57 21.83
C LEU A 194 2.21 -3.11 21.85
N ALA A 195 3.38 -3.75 21.92
CA ALA A 195 3.52 -5.20 21.99
C ALA A 195 2.85 -5.83 23.21
N GLU A 196 2.61 -5.06 24.28
CA GLU A 196 1.90 -5.51 25.48
C GLU A 196 0.41 -5.83 25.20
N ARG A 197 -0.16 -5.25 24.14
CA ARG A 197 -1.61 -5.34 23.85
C ARG A 197 -1.95 -5.77 22.43
N ASP A 198 -0.99 -5.73 21.51
CA ASP A 198 -1.17 -6.14 20.12
C ASP A 198 0.06 -6.93 19.65
N THR A 199 -0.15 -8.23 19.43
CA THR A 199 0.88 -9.21 19.11
C THR A 199 1.57 -8.94 17.77
N ASP A 200 0.96 -8.17 16.86
CA ASP A 200 1.61 -7.78 15.61
C ASP A 200 2.89 -6.95 15.88
N PHE A 201 2.90 -6.16 16.95
CA PHE A 201 4.10 -5.39 17.32
C PHE A 201 5.20 -6.28 17.89
N SER A 202 4.87 -7.39 18.54
CA SER A 202 5.85 -8.41 18.92
C SER A 202 6.53 -9.03 17.69
N TYR A 203 5.76 -9.28 16.62
CA TYR A 203 6.32 -9.74 15.35
C TYR A 203 7.18 -8.68 14.66
N ALA A 204 6.78 -7.41 14.71
CA ALA A 204 7.57 -6.31 14.18
C ALA A 204 8.91 -6.17 14.92
N LEU A 205 8.90 -6.26 16.26
CA LEU A 205 10.10 -6.29 17.09
C LEU A 205 11.01 -7.47 16.76
N LYS A 206 10.44 -8.65 16.44
CA LYS A 206 11.24 -9.79 15.97
C LYS A 206 11.94 -9.48 14.65
N GLY A 207 11.28 -8.80 13.72
CA GLY A 207 11.91 -8.34 12.48
C GLY A 207 13.05 -7.35 12.71
N TYR A 208 12.90 -6.44 13.69
CA TYR A 208 13.97 -5.54 14.12
C TYR A 208 15.17 -6.28 14.73
N GLU A 209 14.92 -7.24 15.62
CA GLU A 209 15.97 -8.11 16.22
C GLU A 209 16.75 -8.85 15.13
N ILE A 210 16.03 -9.45 14.18
CA ILE A 210 16.62 -10.13 13.01
C ILE A 210 17.51 -9.14 12.26
N TYR A 211 16.97 -7.99 11.85
CA TYR A 211 17.72 -6.99 11.10
C TYR A 211 19.01 -6.58 11.83
N ASN A 212 18.97 -6.39 13.16
CA ASN A 212 20.13 -6.01 13.95
C ASN A 212 21.20 -7.10 14.06
N SER A 213 20.81 -8.36 14.09
CA SER A 213 21.76 -9.49 14.14
C SER A 213 22.53 -9.74 12.83
N LEU A 214 22.11 -9.11 11.73
CA LEU A 214 22.79 -9.27 10.44
C LEU A 214 24.16 -8.57 10.42
N ASN A 215 25.20 -9.29 10.03
CA ASN A 215 26.53 -8.72 9.80
C ASN A 215 26.55 -7.79 8.57
N ASP A 216 25.79 -8.13 7.53
CA ASP A 216 25.62 -7.32 6.32
C ASP A 216 24.19 -6.76 6.28
N LYS A 217 24.07 -5.42 6.19
CA LYS A 217 22.78 -4.72 6.09
C LYS A 217 22.27 -4.59 4.65
N THR A 218 22.91 -5.26 3.69
CA THR A 218 22.49 -5.32 2.29
C THR A 218 21.23 -6.17 2.15
N ILE A 219 20.06 -5.57 2.36
CA ILE A 219 18.76 -6.23 2.15
C ILE A 219 18.24 -6.00 0.73
N ILE A 220 18.04 -7.06 -0.05
CA ILE A 220 17.43 -6.96 -1.38
C ILE A 220 15.92 -7.18 -1.24
N VAL A 221 15.11 -6.33 -1.88
CA VAL A 221 13.63 -6.47 -1.88
C VAL A 221 13.23 -7.52 -2.93
N ASP A 222 13.57 -8.77 -2.62
CA ASP A 222 13.26 -9.95 -3.43
C ASP A 222 12.63 -11.02 -2.53
N VAL A 223 11.62 -11.74 -3.04
CA VAL A 223 10.88 -12.72 -2.25
C VAL A 223 11.76 -13.88 -1.82
N ASN A 224 12.64 -14.37 -2.70
CA ASN A 224 13.54 -15.48 -2.37
C ASN A 224 14.59 -15.03 -1.37
N PHE A 225 15.16 -13.83 -1.56
CA PHE A 225 16.09 -13.25 -0.59
C PHE A 225 15.46 -13.14 0.80
N MET A 226 14.26 -12.57 0.90
CA MET A 226 13.58 -12.39 2.18
C MET A 226 13.18 -13.73 2.81
N ASN A 227 12.74 -14.70 2.00
CA ASN A 227 12.43 -16.04 2.49
C ASN A 227 13.67 -16.70 3.09
N ASN A 228 14.78 -16.73 2.34
CA ASN A 228 16.05 -17.32 2.80
C ASN A 228 16.57 -16.61 4.06
N LEU A 229 16.47 -15.28 4.11
CA LEU A 229 16.84 -14.49 5.29
C LEU A 229 16.05 -14.92 6.52
N THR A 230 14.74 -15.10 6.36
CA THR A 230 13.85 -15.48 7.47
C THR A 230 13.87 -16.97 7.82
N GLN A 231 14.27 -17.86 6.92
CA GLN A 231 14.35 -19.31 7.16
C GLN A 231 15.31 -19.66 8.29
N ASN A 232 16.38 -18.89 8.46
CA ASN A 232 17.34 -19.08 9.54
C ASN A 232 16.77 -18.72 10.93
N PHE A 233 15.59 -18.12 10.97
CA PHE A 233 14.88 -17.77 12.19
C PHE A 233 13.68 -18.69 12.31
N ASN A 234 13.53 -19.37 13.44
CA ASN A 234 12.37 -20.22 13.68
C ASN A 234 11.10 -19.36 13.78
N LEU A 235 10.42 -19.19 12.65
CA LEU A 235 9.17 -18.46 12.53
C LEU A 235 7.93 -19.38 12.51
N GLU A 236 8.12 -20.71 12.62
CA GLU A 236 7.01 -21.68 12.55
C GLU A 236 5.98 -21.49 13.68
N GLN A 237 6.44 -20.96 14.82
CA GLN A 237 5.58 -20.58 15.94
C GLN A 237 4.60 -19.44 15.63
N PHE A 238 4.77 -18.73 14.50
CA PHE A 238 3.97 -17.56 14.13
C PHE A 238 2.87 -17.87 13.10
N ASN A 239 2.35 -19.10 13.09
CA ASN A 239 1.31 -19.50 12.14
C ASN A 239 -0.06 -18.96 12.54
N GLN A 240 -0.53 -17.94 11.81
CA GLN A 240 -1.90 -17.48 11.85
C GLN A 240 -2.63 -17.89 10.57
N THR A 241 -3.49 -18.89 10.68
CA THR A 241 -4.29 -19.43 9.56
C THR A 241 -5.74 -18.96 9.58
N LYS A 242 -6.17 -18.28 10.66
CA LYS A 242 -7.55 -17.80 10.81
C LYS A 242 -7.89 -16.77 9.73
N GLU A 243 -8.97 -17.02 9.00
CA GLU A 243 -9.52 -16.05 8.04
C GLU A 243 -9.89 -14.74 8.75
N LEU A 244 -9.68 -13.61 8.06
CA LEU A 244 -10.07 -12.29 8.52
C LEU A 244 -11.59 -12.13 8.41
N THR A 245 -12.26 -11.69 9.48
CA THR A 245 -13.72 -11.49 9.49
C THR A 245 -14.09 -10.04 9.16
N ASN A 246 -15.34 -9.80 8.76
CA ASN A 246 -15.85 -8.45 8.53
C ASN A 246 -15.97 -7.66 9.85
N GLU A 247 -16.28 -8.34 10.95
CA GLU A 247 -16.35 -7.73 12.29
C GLU A 247 -14.99 -7.19 12.74
N GLU A 248 -13.90 -7.96 12.58
CA GLU A 248 -12.53 -7.51 12.91
C GLU A 248 -12.16 -6.24 12.11
N ILE A 249 -12.57 -6.17 10.83
CA ILE A 249 -12.34 -5.00 9.97
C ILE A 249 -13.16 -3.81 10.47
N ASP A 250 -14.46 -4.00 10.69
CA ASP A 250 -15.38 -2.93 11.09
C ASP A 250 -15.04 -2.36 12.47
N GLU A 251 -14.63 -3.18 13.43
CA GLU A 251 -14.15 -2.74 14.74
C GLU A 251 -12.88 -1.91 14.62
N THR A 252 -11.91 -2.40 13.83
CA THR A 252 -10.65 -1.66 13.61
C THR A 252 -10.93 -0.31 12.95
N LEU A 253 -11.77 -0.26 11.92
CA LEU A 253 -12.13 0.98 11.23
C LEU A 253 -12.87 1.99 12.12
N LYS A 254 -13.51 1.57 13.21
CA LYS A 254 -14.15 2.50 14.17
C LYS A 254 -13.16 3.14 15.14
N LEU A 255 -11.99 2.53 15.34
CA LEU A 255 -10.97 3.01 16.27
C LEU A 255 -10.08 4.12 15.68
N TYR A 256 -10.06 4.27 14.35
CA TYR A 256 -9.17 5.17 13.62
C TYR A 256 -9.94 6.20 12.79
#